data_AF-G5LW53-F1
#
_entry.id   AF-G5LW53-F1
#
_cell.length_a   1.000
_cell.length_b   1.000
_cell.length_c   1.000
_cell.angle_alpha   90.00
_cell.angle_beta   90.00
_cell.angle_gamma   90.00
#
_symmetry.space_group_name_H-M   'P 1'
#
loop_
_entity.id
_entity.type
_entity.pdbx_description
1 polymer ?
#
loop_
_entity_poly.entity_id
_entity_poly.type
_entity_poly.pdbx_seq_one_letter_code
_entity_poly.pdbx_strand_id
1 'polypeptide(L)' 'MNVWRELLAQGYPMASIMRWLAQDARKDTGAVSRNHLCPCGSGKKYKKCCGKA' A
#
# COMPACT_ATOMS: atom_id res chain seq x y z
N MET A 1 -6.68 -21.30 3.37
CA MET A 1 -6.61 -21.43 1.89
C MET A 1 -5.48 -20.55 1.41
N ASN A 2 -4.44 -21.13 0.81
CA ASN A 2 -3.27 -20.37 0.34
C ASN A 2 -3.53 -19.94 -1.10
N VAL A 3 -3.99 -18.71 -1.29
CA VAL A 3 -4.41 -18.12 -2.58
C VAL A 3 -3.40 -18.39 -3.71
N TRP A 4 -2.10 -18.39 -3.42
CA TRP A 4 -1.05 -18.70 -4.39
C TRP A 4 -1.10 -20.11 -4.98
N ARG A 5 -1.44 -21.10 -4.15
CA ARG A 5 -1.47 -22.50 -4.56
C ARG A 5 -2.65 -22.79 -5.49
N GLU A 6 -3.74 -22.06 -5.29
CA GLU A 6 -4.95 -22.16 -6.11
C GLU A 6 -4.77 -21.46 -7.46
N LEU A 7 -4.13 -20.28 -7.47
CA LEU A 7 -3.82 -19.55 -8.70
C LEU A 7 -2.84 -20.32 -9.59
N LEU A 8 -1.88 -21.03 -9.00
CA LEU A 8 -1.00 -21.96 -9.72
C LEU A 8 -1.78 -23.10 -10.39
N ALA A 9 -2.73 -23.70 -9.67
CA ALA A 9 -3.56 -24.77 -10.20
C ALA A 9 -4.47 -24.29 -11.35
N GLN A 10 -4.84 -23.02 -11.37
CA GLN A 10 -5.59 -22.38 -12.45
C GLN A 10 -4.72 -21.97 -13.66
N GLY A 11 -3.43 -22.29 -13.67
CA GLY A 11 -2.53 -22.01 -14.79
C GLY A 11 -2.06 -20.57 -14.88
N TYR A 12 -2.21 -19.77 -13.82
CA TYR A 12 -1.63 -18.41 -13.80
C TYR A 12 -0.11 -18.50 -13.69
N PRO A 13 0.64 -17.77 -14.55
CA PRO A 13 2.09 -17.74 -14.46
C PRO A 13 2.52 -17.05 -13.17
N MET A 14 3.56 -17.59 -12.50
CA MET A 14 4.08 -17.07 -11.23
C MET A 14 4.37 -15.56 -11.27
N ALA A 15 4.84 -15.05 -12.41
CA ALA A 15 5.09 -13.63 -12.61
C ALA A 15 3.83 -12.75 -12.45
N SER A 16 2.67 -13.22 -12.91
CA SER A 16 1.40 -12.49 -12.75
C SER A 16 0.93 -12.49 -11.30
N ILE A 17 1.14 -13.59 -10.57
CA ILE A 17 0.76 -13.72 -9.16
C ILE A 17 1.69 -12.85 -8.27
N MET A 18 3.00 -12.88 -8.53
CA MET A 18 3.99 -11.96 -7.93
C MET A 18 3.58 -10.51 -8.15
N ARG A 19 3.22 -10.17 -9.39
CA ARG A 19 2.80 -8.81 -9.74
C ARG A 19 1.55 -8.40 -8.98
N TRP A 20 0.56 -9.28 -8.81
CA TRP A 20 -0.67 -9.03 -8.06
C TRP A 20 -0.40 -8.79 -6.56
N LEU A 21 0.37 -9.67 -5.90
CA LEU A 21 0.77 -9.44 -4.50
C LEU A 21 1.54 -8.15 -4.30
N ALA A 22 2.45 -7.81 -5.22
CA ALA A 22 3.18 -6.55 -5.19
C ALA A 22 2.27 -5.33 -5.38
N GLN A 23 1.06 -5.50 -5.95
CA GLN A 23 0.06 -4.42 -6.00
C GLN A 23 -0.74 -4.28 -4.72
N ASP A 24 -0.99 -5.40 -4.04
CA ASP A 24 -1.71 -5.40 -2.78
C ASP A 24 -0.85 -4.78 -1.67
N ALA A 25 0.45 -5.11 -1.61
CA ALA A 25 1.39 -4.54 -0.64
C ALA A 25 1.54 -3.00 -0.73
N ARG A 26 1.37 -2.42 -1.92
CA ARG A 26 1.41 -0.95 -2.12
C ARG A 26 0.06 -0.27 -1.85
N LYS A 27 -1.00 -1.06 -1.64
CA LYS A 27 -2.34 -0.58 -1.29
C LYS A 27 -2.49 -0.37 0.22
N ASP A 28 -1.40 0.01 0.90
CA ASP A 28 -1.52 0.67 2.19
C ASP A 28 -2.30 1.96 1.95
N THR A 29 -3.52 2.00 2.47
CA THR A 29 -4.54 2.99 2.13
C THR A 29 -4.24 4.33 2.78
N GLY A 30 -3.15 4.98 2.34
CA GLY A 30 -2.96 6.44 2.30
C GLY A 30 -3.25 7.24 3.57
N ALA A 31 -3.43 6.60 4.72
CA ALA A 31 -3.78 7.25 5.97
C ALA A 31 -2.48 7.77 6.56
N VAL A 32 -2.02 8.90 6.03
CA VAL A 32 -0.88 9.62 6.60
C VAL A 32 -1.20 9.89 8.06
N SER A 33 -0.47 9.20 8.94
CA SER A 33 -0.65 9.36 10.38
C SER A 33 -0.45 10.83 10.74
N ARG A 34 -1.36 11.35 11.56
CA ARG A 34 -1.41 12.76 12.00
C ARG A 34 -0.10 13.28 12.59
N ASN A 35 0.73 12.40 13.14
CA ASN A 35 2.01 12.76 13.75
C ASN A 35 3.22 12.65 12.80
N HIS A 36 3.09 11.98 11.66
CA HIS A 36 4.18 11.87 10.67
C HIS A 36 4.44 13.19 9.96
N LEU A 37 5.62 13.31 9.32
CA LEU A 37 5.93 14.45 8.46
C LEU A 37 4.92 14.56 7.32
N CYS A 38 4.55 15.80 7.00
CA CYS A 38 3.54 16.08 6.00
C CYS A 38 4.11 15.81 4.59
N PRO A 39 3.41 15.05 3.74
CA PRO A 39 3.89 14.69 2.40
C PRO A 39 3.98 15.87 1.44
N CYS A 40 3.49 17.06 1.80
CA CYS A 40 3.63 18.29 1.02
C CYS A 40 5.04 18.92 1.07
N GLY A 41 5.99 18.31 1.80
CA GLY A 41 7.37 18.79 1.88
C GLY A 41 7.61 19.94 2.86
N SER A 42 6.62 20.32 3.66
CA SER A 42 6.74 21.45 4.60
C SER A 42 7.62 21.21 5.82
N GLY A 43 8.07 19.98 6.05
CA GLY A 43 8.80 19.57 7.26
C GLY A 43 7.97 19.56 8.56
N LYS A 44 6.68 19.90 8.50
CA LYS A 44 5.76 19.92 9.66
C LYS A 44 5.04 18.59 9.82
N LYS A 45 4.59 18.26 11.04
CA LYS A 45 3.71 17.09 11.28
C LYS A 45 2.38 17.27 10.52
N TYR A 46 1.80 16.19 9.96
CA TYR A 46 0.59 16.22 9.14
C TYR A 46 -0.56 16.98 9.81
N LYS A 47 -0.81 16.74 11.10
CA LYS A 47 -1.84 17.44 11.90
C LYS A 47 -1.63 18.95 12.09
N LYS A 48 -0.43 19.45 11.82
CA LYS A 48 -0.06 20.88 11.91
C LYS A 48 0.11 21.51 10.53
N CYS A 49 -0.14 20.77 9.46
CA CYS A 49 -0.02 21.21 8.06
C CYS A 49 -1.29 20.85 7.29
N CYS A 50 -1.24 19.96 6.30
CA CYS A 50 -2.40 19.60 5.46
C CYS A 50 -3.54 18.90 6.20
N GLY A 51 -3.26 18.23 7.32
CA GLY A 51 -4.25 17.57 8.18
C GLY A 51 -4.78 18.45 9.32
N LYS A 52 -4.64 19.77 9.18
CA LYS A 52 -5.22 20.75 10.10
C LYS A 52 -6.66 21.02 9.62
N ALA A 53 -7.66 20.55 10.38
CA ALA A 53 -9.03 21.02 10.22
C ALA A 53 -9.11 22.49 10.63
#